data_AF-A0A383AIZ3-F1
#
_entry.id   AF-A0A383AIZ3-F1
#
_cell.length_a   1.000
_cell.length_b   1.000
_cell.length_c   1.000
_cell.angle_alpha   90.00
_cell.angle_beta   90.00
_cell.angle_gamma   90.00
#
_symmetry.space_group_name_H-M   'P 1'
#
loop_
_entity.id
_entity.type
_entity.pdbx_description
1 polymer ?
#
loop_
_entity_poly.entity_id
_entity_poly.type
_entity_poly.pdbx_seq_one_letter_code
_entity_poly.pdbx_strand_id
1 'polypeptide(L)'
;TIADIGLHYYHQGEPGSIPAPTADFSVSSTSGSYPLYVEFTSASSGAVTGYLWNFGDGITSGSVRPVHLYSDAGTYSVSLTVSGPGGDDTMIRSDHITVTVPSLPPVASFSGEPTAGIFPLTVAFSSTILNTIDSVSWSFGDGATSSDLNPSHTYEAIGTYTVTLTAYNQYGTDVATIGSYVNVLGPEGVIADFVGAPRLGVAPLEVSFANESVGTIDSVFWSFGDGGGSNLFSPFYTYDSPGLYDVSVIA
;
A
#
# COMPACT_ATOMS: atom_id res chain seq x y z
N THR A 1 95.61 10.63 59.22
CA THR A 1 96.06 9.86 58.04
C THR A 1 94.88 9.06 57.55
N ILE A 2 94.39 9.42 56.37
CA ILE A 2 93.46 8.73 55.45
C ILE A 2 92.06 8.39 55.97
N ALA A 3 91.10 9.17 55.46
CA ALA A 3 89.68 8.87 55.35
C ALA A 3 89.47 7.75 54.31
N ASP A 4 88.61 6.79 54.63
CA ASP A 4 88.07 5.85 53.64
C ASP A 4 86.69 6.33 53.19
N ILE A 5 86.52 6.40 51.89
CA ILE A 5 85.48 7.14 51.18
C ILE A 5 84.46 6.10 50.69
N GLY A 6 83.19 6.39 50.92
CA GLY A 6 82.12 5.43 50.72
C GLY A 6 81.86 5.00 49.28
N LEU A 7 81.11 3.91 49.17
CA LEU A 7 80.18 3.65 48.08
C LEU A 7 78.83 3.31 48.70
N HIS A 8 78.01 4.34 48.93
CA HIS A 8 76.57 4.15 49.06
C HIS A 8 76.03 3.83 47.67
N TYR A 9 75.81 2.55 47.40
CA TYR A 9 74.99 2.14 46.28
C TYR A 9 73.54 2.50 46.61
N TYR A 10 73.06 3.60 46.02
CA TYR A 10 71.62 3.84 45.92
C TYR A 10 71.03 2.71 45.08
N HIS A 11 70.29 1.80 45.72
CA HIS A 11 69.28 1.04 45.01
C HIS A 11 68.29 2.06 44.45
N GLN A 12 68.41 2.38 43.17
CA GLN A 12 67.31 2.99 42.44
C GLN A 12 66.14 2.02 42.58
N GLY A 13 65.06 2.48 43.25
CA GLY A 13 63.80 1.75 43.24
C GLY A 13 63.43 1.48 41.79
N GLU A 14 63.00 0.25 41.50
CA GLU A 14 62.53 -0.07 40.16
C GLU A 14 61.51 0.99 39.70
N PRO A 15 61.59 1.46 38.44
CA PRO A 15 60.57 2.36 37.92
C PRO A 15 59.23 1.63 38.03
N GLY A 16 58.35 2.14 38.90
CA GLY A 16 57.03 1.56 39.12
C GLY A 16 56.34 1.38 37.77
N SER A 17 55.92 0.16 37.47
CA SER A 17 55.27 -0.15 36.19
C SER A 17 54.08 0.77 36.00
N ILE A 18 54.02 1.47 34.85
CA ILE A 18 52.87 2.31 34.52
C ILE A 18 51.65 1.37 34.39
N PRO A 19 50.56 1.58 35.15
CA PRO A 19 49.38 0.73 35.03
C PRO A 19 48.70 0.94 33.67
N ALA A 20 48.14 -0.13 33.12
CA ALA A 20 47.27 -0.05 31.95
C ALA A 20 46.03 0.82 32.25
N PRO A 21 45.45 1.49 31.23
CA PRO A 21 44.14 2.12 31.39
C PRO A 21 43.06 1.07 31.72
N THR A 22 41.93 1.51 32.24
CA THR A 22 40.75 0.65 32.45
C THR A 22 39.65 1.08 31.49
N ALA A 23 39.20 0.15 30.65
CA ALA A 23 38.19 0.38 29.64
C ALA A 23 36.78 0.45 30.26
N ASP A 24 36.01 1.47 29.91
CA ASP A 24 34.56 1.49 30.12
C ASP A 24 33.89 2.43 29.12
N PHE A 25 32.58 2.30 28.94
CA PHE A 25 31.82 3.15 28.05
C PHE A 25 30.33 3.24 28.39
N SER A 26 29.70 4.27 27.83
CA SER A 26 28.26 4.47 27.81
C SER A 26 27.77 4.69 26.38
N VAL A 27 26.47 4.45 26.18
CA VAL A 27 25.79 4.60 24.89
C VAL A 27 24.54 5.46 25.06
N SER A 28 24.18 6.19 24.01
CA SER A 28 22.97 7.03 23.99
C SER A 28 21.67 6.24 23.97
N SER A 29 21.67 5.03 23.40
CA SER A 29 20.55 4.09 23.42
C SER A 29 21.06 2.66 23.37
N THR A 30 20.34 1.74 24.02
CA THR A 30 20.57 0.29 23.96
C THR A 30 19.55 -0.43 23.08
N SER A 31 18.53 0.26 22.58
CA SER A 31 17.50 -0.36 21.74
C SER A 31 16.77 0.63 20.83
N GLY A 32 16.27 0.15 19.69
CA GLY A 32 15.41 0.90 18.78
C GLY A 32 15.14 0.16 17.49
N SER A 33 14.36 0.75 16.58
CA SER A 33 14.12 0.16 15.25
C SER A 33 15.17 0.63 14.25
N TYR A 34 15.54 -0.21 13.28
CA TYR A 34 16.44 0.22 12.21
C TYR A 34 15.75 1.24 11.28
N PRO A 35 16.50 2.22 10.71
CA PRO A 35 17.89 2.55 11.01
C PRO A 35 18.06 3.17 12.41
N LEU A 36 18.99 2.65 13.22
CA LEU A 36 19.26 3.15 14.58
C LEU A 36 20.63 3.82 14.66
N TYR A 37 20.66 5.10 15.01
CA TYR A 37 21.88 5.82 15.35
C TYR A 37 22.18 5.71 16.85
N VAL A 38 23.40 5.28 17.19
CA VAL A 38 23.88 5.20 18.56
C VAL A 38 25.19 5.99 18.68
N GLU A 39 25.19 7.02 19.52
CA GLU A 39 26.40 7.68 20.00
C GLU A 39 27.04 6.86 21.12
N PHE A 40 28.35 6.62 21.00
CA PHE A 40 29.17 5.92 21.98
C PHE A 40 30.14 6.91 22.63
N THR A 41 30.28 6.82 23.95
CA THR A 41 31.20 7.68 24.72
C THR A 41 32.06 6.82 25.62
N SER A 42 33.38 6.95 25.51
CA SER A 42 34.30 6.30 26.45
C SER A 42 34.13 6.90 27.85
N ALA A 43 34.03 6.02 28.84
CA ALA A 43 34.09 6.29 30.26
C ALA A 43 35.36 5.70 30.90
N SER A 44 36.36 5.38 30.06
CA SER A 44 37.61 4.75 30.46
C SER A 44 38.42 5.64 31.40
N SER A 45 39.24 5.03 32.25
CA SER A 45 40.10 5.72 33.22
C SER A 45 41.58 5.37 33.02
N GLY A 46 42.48 6.18 33.60
CA GLY A 46 43.92 6.05 33.41
C GLY A 46 44.45 6.84 32.21
N ALA A 47 45.71 6.59 31.83
CA ALA A 47 46.36 7.27 30.71
C ALA A 47 46.02 6.59 29.38
N VAL A 48 45.03 7.11 28.66
CA VAL A 48 44.58 6.59 27.35
C VAL A 48 45.23 7.35 26.20
N THR A 49 45.86 6.63 25.28
CA THR A 49 46.50 7.13 24.05
C THR A 49 45.82 6.64 22.77
N GLY A 50 44.89 5.67 22.85
CA GLY A 50 44.18 5.13 21.69
C GLY A 50 42.85 4.49 22.05
N TYR A 51 41.95 4.45 21.07
CA TYR A 51 40.62 3.85 21.16
C TYR A 51 40.40 2.93 19.97
N LEU A 52 39.75 1.80 20.18
CA LEU A 52 39.25 0.92 19.13
C LEU A 52 37.88 0.38 19.55
N TRP A 53 36.85 0.88 18.88
CA TRP A 53 35.48 0.41 19.01
C TRP A 53 35.21 -0.71 18.02
N ASN A 54 34.47 -1.74 18.45
CA ASN A 54 33.82 -2.71 17.58
C ASN A 54 32.33 -2.71 17.92
N PHE A 55 31.49 -2.44 16.92
CA PHE A 55 30.06 -2.28 17.11
C PHE A 55 29.28 -3.59 17.06
N GLY A 56 29.95 -4.71 16.80
CA GLY A 56 29.35 -6.05 16.77
C GLY A 56 28.78 -6.47 15.41
N ASP A 57 28.83 -5.60 14.41
CA ASP A 57 28.34 -5.81 13.04
C ASP A 57 29.48 -5.89 12.00
N GLY A 58 30.73 -5.98 12.47
CA GLY A 58 31.93 -5.98 11.63
C GLY A 58 32.50 -4.58 11.35
N ILE A 59 31.85 -3.51 11.80
CA ILE A 59 32.34 -2.14 11.67
C ILE A 59 33.08 -1.73 12.95
N THR A 60 34.16 -0.95 12.77
CA THR A 60 35.02 -0.45 13.86
C THR A 60 35.27 1.05 13.77
N SER A 61 35.73 1.67 14.86
CA SER A 61 36.12 3.09 14.87
C SER A 61 37.26 3.37 15.83
N GLY A 62 38.16 4.28 15.47
CA GLY A 62 39.22 4.80 16.34
C GLY A 62 38.89 6.13 17.03
N SER A 63 37.65 6.63 16.87
CA SER A 63 37.25 7.91 17.45
C SER A 63 37.01 7.82 18.95
N VAL A 64 37.24 8.91 19.68
CA VAL A 64 36.90 9.02 21.11
C VAL A 64 35.39 8.93 21.35
N ARG A 65 34.59 9.47 20.40
CA ARG A 65 33.13 9.56 20.51
C ARG A 65 32.46 9.27 19.15
N PRO A 66 32.44 8.02 18.68
CA PRO A 66 31.83 7.69 17.41
C PRO A 66 30.30 7.70 17.50
N VAL A 67 29.66 8.04 16.38
CA VAL A 67 28.24 7.75 16.14
C VAL A 67 28.19 6.63 15.12
N HIS A 68 27.50 5.55 15.45
CA HIS A 68 27.35 4.39 14.58
C HIS A 68 25.90 4.22 14.12
N LEU A 69 25.72 3.72 12.90
CA LEU A 69 24.42 3.40 12.30
C LEU A 69 24.28 1.89 12.20
N TYR A 70 23.29 1.34 12.91
CA TYR A 70 22.83 -0.03 12.69
C TYR A 70 21.73 -0.04 11.63
N SER A 71 22.03 -0.61 10.46
CA SER A 71 21.12 -0.69 9.30
C SER A 71 20.14 -1.85 9.34
N ASP A 72 20.46 -2.89 10.12
CA ASP A 72 19.74 -4.15 10.13
C ASP A 72 19.22 -4.46 11.54
N ALA A 73 18.12 -5.21 11.59
CA ALA A 73 17.64 -5.75 12.86
C ALA A 73 18.60 -6.84 13.36
N GLY A 74 18.86 -6.85 14.67
CA GLY A 74 19.84 -7.74 15.27
C GLY A 74 20.11 -7.40 16.73
N THR A 75 20.90 -8.25 17.37
CA THR A 75 21.45 -7.96 18.70
C THR A 75 22.96 -7.95 18.57
N TYR A 76 23.58 -6.87 19.05
CA TYR A 76 24.99 -6.57 18.80
C TYR A 76 25.75 -6.47 20.12
N SER A 77 26.84 -7.24 20.21
CA SER A 77 27.82 -7.12 21.29
C SER A 77 28.84 -6.04 20.95
N VAL A 78 29.01 -5.07 21.84
CA VAL A 78 29.90 -3.92 21.61
C VAL A 78 31.15 -4.06 22.47
N SER A 79 32.32 -3.77 21.89
CA SER A 79 33.56 -3.68 22.65
C SER A 79 34.29 -2.35 22.43
N LEU A 80 34.94 -1.87 23.49
CA LEU A 80 35.92 -0.80 23.45
C LEU A 80 37.25 -1.32 23.98
N THR A 81 38.28 -1.29 23.14
CA THR A 81 39.67 -1.44 23.55
C THR A 81 40.30 -0.06 23.71
N VAL A 82 40.91 0.23 24.86
CA VAL A 82 41.71 1.44 25.08
C VAL A 82 43.17 1.06 25.28
N SER A 83 44.06 1.82 24.65
CA SER A 83 45.51 1.63 24.72
C SER A 83 46.15 2.75 25.52
N GLY A 84 47.19 2.44 26.29
CA GLY A 84 47.98 3.41 27.06
C GLY A 84 49.44 2.97 27.27
N PRO A 85 50.28 3.81 27.89
CA PRO A 85 51.69 3.50 28.10
C PRO A 85 51.94 2.27 29.00
N GLY A 86 50.94 1.87 29.81
CA GLY A 86 50.97 0.68 30.64
C GLY A 86 50.40 -0.58 29.99
N GLY A 87 49.94 -0.52 28.74
CA GLY A 87 49.29 -1.62 28.02
C GLY A 87 47.87 -1.29 27.55
N ASP A 88 47.12 -2.33 27.21
CA ASP A 88 45.74 -2.24 26.70
C ASP A 88 44.75 -2.86 27.67
N ASP A 89 43.51 -2.37 27.67
CA ASP A 89 42.37 -3.01 28.33
C ASP A 89 41.15 -2.99 27.42
N THR A 90 40.28 -3.99 27.55
CA THR A 90 39.08 -4.14 26.71
C THR A 90 37.84 -4.39 27.54
N MET A 91 36.84 -3.53 27.35
CA MET A 91 35.50 -3.71 27.87
C MET A 91 34.60 -4.30 26.78
N ILE A 92 33.89 -5.38 27.10
CA ILE A 92 32.90 -6.00 26.22
C ILE A 92 31.55 -5.98 26.92
N ARG A 93 30.54 -5.43 26.25
CA ARG A 93 29.14 -5.56 26.65
C ARG A 93 28.44 -6.48 25.65
N SER A 94 28.17 -7.70 26.08
CA SER A 94 27.44 -8.69 25.27
C SER A 94 25.99 -8.26 25.08
N ASP A 95 25.47 -8.49 23.88
CA ASP A 95 24.07 -8.23 23.50
C ASP A 95 23.57 -6.83 23.90
N HIS A 96 24.47 -5.84 23.76
CA HIS A 96 24.29 -4.53 24.37
C HIS A 96 23.32 -3.62 23.60
N ILE A 97 23.29 -3.75 22.28
CA ILE A 97 22.39 -3.00 21.40
C ILE A 97 21.41 -3.97 20.75
N THR A 98 20.11 -3.72 20.91
CA THR A 98 19.04 -4.48 20.25
C THR A 98 18.32 -3.62 19.22
N VAL A 99 18.43 -3.99 17.95
CA VAL A 99 17.79 -3.31 16.83
C VAL A 99 16.64 -4.16 16.31
N THR A 100 15.44 -3.59 16.24
CA THR A 100 14.23 -4.29 15.80
C THR A 100 13.73 -3.79 14.45
N VAL A 101 12.83 -4.55 13.83
CA VAL A 101 12.09 -4.08 12.66
C VAL A 101 11.06 -3.03 13.11
N PRO A 102 10.86 -1.92 12.38
CA PRO A 102 9.82 -0.94 12.70
C PRO A 102 8.44 -1.57 12.85
N SER A 103 7.79 -1.30 13.98
CA SER A 103 6.42 -1.71 14.27
C SER A 103 5.42 -0.72 13.67
N LEU A 104 5.15 -0.86 12.37
CA LEU A 104 4.29 0.06 11.63
C LEU A 104 2.92 -0.56 11.29
N PRO A 105 1.82 0.21 11.35
CA PRO A 105 0.53 -0.21 10.79
C PRO A 105 0.65 -0.45 9.28
N PRO A 106 -0.27 -1.20 8.66
CA PRO A 106 -0.27 -1.33 7.21
C PRO A 106 -0.47 0.04 6.55
N VAL A 107 -0.05 0.18 5.29
CA VAL A 107 -0.44 1.33 4.46
C VAL A 107 -1.11 0.78 3.22
N ALA A 108 -2.42 0.91 3.13
CA ALA A 108 -3.26 0.30 2.12
C ALA A 108 -3.53 1.24 0.95
N SER A 109 -3.61 0.64 -0.23
CA SER A 109 -4.08 1.25 -1.47
C SER A 109 -4.59 0.12 -2.36
N PHE A 110 -5.35 0.45 -3.39
CA PHE A 110 -5.85 -0.56 -4.32
C PHE A 110 -6.12 0.01 -5.70
N SER A 111 -6.27 -0.91 -6.64
CA SER A 111 -6.85 -0.68 -7.96
C SER A 111 -7.89 -1.75 -8.27
N GLY A 112 -8.61 -1.58 -9.37
CA GLY A 112 -9.58 -2.54 -9.86
C GLY A 112 -9.94 -2.23 -11.30
N GLU A 113 -10.17 -3.27 -12.09
CA GLU A 113 -10.44 -3.17 -13.52
C GLU A 113 -11.51 -4.19 -13.95
N PRO A 114 -12.47 -3.80 -14.81
CA PRO A 114 -12.75 -2.44 -15.28
C PRO A 114 -13.38 -1.55 -14.19
N THR A 115 -13.25 -0.23 -14.30
CA THR A 115 -13.95 0.73 -13.40
C THR A 115 -15.29 1.22 -13.93
N ALA A 116 -15.67 0.88 -15.17
CA ALA A 116 -16.98 1.18 -15.71
C ALA A 116 -17.44 0.14 -16.75
N GLY A 117 -18.75 -0.03 -16.90
CA GLY A 117 -19.34 -0.94 -17.89
C GLY A 117 -20.84 -1.15 -17.68
N ILE A 118 -21.44 -1.99 -18.51
CA ILE A 118 -22.87 -2.33 -18.42
C ILE A 118 -23.08 -3.44 -17.40
N PHE A 119 -24.16 -3.38 -16.60
CA PHE A 119 -24.50 -4.46 -15.67
C PHE A 119 -24.86 -5.77 -16.42
N PRO A 120 -24.55 -6.95 -15.86
CA PRO A 120 -23.70 -7.17 -14.68
C PRO A 120 -22.23 -6.87 -14.98
N LEU A 121 -21.60 -6.07 -14.11
CA LEU A 121 -20.20 -5.67 -14.26
C LEU A 121 -19.33 -6.40 -13.24
N THR A 122 -18.47 -7.30 -13.71
CA THR A 122 -17.46 -7.95 -12.88
C THR A 122 -16.16 -7.16 -12.88
N VAL A 123 -15.71 -6.74 -11.69
CA VAL A 123 -14.47 -5.99 -11.47
C VAL A 123 -13.49 -6.84 -10.68
N ALA A 124 -12.27 -6.98 -11.19
CA ALA A 124 -11.17 -7.62 -10.48
C ALA A 124 -10.37 -6.57 -9.71
N PHE A 125 -10.25 -6.74 -8.39
CA PHE A 125 -9.53 -5.82 -7.50
C PHE A 125 -8.13 -6.34 -7.16
N SER A 126 -7.18 -5.42 -7.04
CA SER A 126 -5.81 -5.69 -6.60
C SER A 126 -5.46 -4.78 -5.44
N SER A 127 -5.08 -5.36 -4.30
CA SER A 127 -4.57 -4.60 -3.16
C SER A 127 -3.06 -4.33 -3.30
N THR A 128 -2.64 -3.16 -2.84
CA THR A 128 -1.23 -2.77 -2.69
C THR A 128 -1.04 -2.27 -1.26
N ILE A 129 -0.36 -3.06 -0.44
CA ILE A 129 -0.25 -2.83 1.00
C ILE A 129 1.24 -2.83 1.39
N LEU A 130 1.68 -1.74 2.03
CA LEU A 130 3.02 -1.67 2.63
C LEU A 130 2.96 -2.14 4.09
N ASN A 131 4.12 -2.55 4.62
CA ASN A 131 4.30 -3.17 5.94
C ASN A 131 3.60 -4.54 6.05
N THR A 132 3.76 -5.18 7.21
CA THR A 132 3.17 -6.51 7.46
C THR A 132 1.65 -6.44 7.54
N ILE A 133 0.99 -7.53 7.16
CA ILE A 133 -0.47 -7.65 7.18
C ILE A 133 -0.91 -8.99 7.76
N ASP A 134 -1.94 -8.96 8.59
CA ASP A 134 -2.59 -10.14 9.16
C ASP A 134 -3.90 -10.48 8.44
N SER A 135 -4.67 -9.46 8.05
CA SER A 135 -5.94 -9.64 7.31
C SER A 135 -6.37 -8.38 6.55
N VAL A 136 -7.33 -8.55 5.62
CA VAL A 136 -8.02 -7.46 4.91
C VAL A 136 -9.53 -7.59 5.01
N SER A 137 -10.22 -6.48 4.79
CA SER A 137 -11.66 -6.45 4.54
C SER A 137 -11.98 -5.44 3.44
N TRP A 138 -12.78 -5.87 2.48
CA TRP A 138 -13.31 -5.05 1.40
C TRP A 138 -14.76 -4.71 1.63
N SER A 139 -15.16 -3.50 1.26
CA SER A 139 -16.55 -3.10 1.05
C SER A 139 -16.68 -2.53 -0.37
N PHE A 140 -17.59 -3.10 -1.16
CA PHE A 140 -17.77 -2.72 -2.56
C PHE A 140 -18.78 -1.58 -2.74
N GLY A 141 -19.41 -1.09 -1.67
CA GLY A 141 -20.35 0.03 -1.72
C GLY A 141 -21.78 -0.33 -2.13
N ASP A 142 -22.04 -1.58 -2.49
CA ASP A 142 -23.37 -2.15 -2.78
C ASP A 142 -23.93 -3.02 -1.62
N GLY A 143 -23.20 -3.08 -0.51
CA GLY A 143 -23.50 -3.92 0.66
C GLY A 143 -22.73 -5.23 0.70
N ALA A 144 -22.06 -5.64 -0.39
CA ALA A 144 -21.19 -6.81 -0.40
C ALA A 144 -19.81 -6.51 0.20
N THR A 145 -19.16 -7.56 0.71
CA THR A 145 -17.84 -7.52 1.33
C THR A 145 -16.99 -8.72 0.95
N SER A 146 -15.66 -8.61 1.06
CA SER A 146 -14.73 -9.75 0.92
C SER A 146 -13.58 -9.68 1.92
N SER A 147 -13.01 -10.83 2.26
CA SER A 147 -11.76 -10.95 3.04
C SER A 147 -10.58 -11.46 2.20
N ASP A 148 -10.78 -11.66 0.90
CA ASP A 148 -9.70 -12.07 0.00
C ASP A 148 -8.74 -10.90 -0.26
N LEU A 149 -7.46 -11.21 -0.44
CA LEU A 149 -6.46 -10.17 -0.70
C LEU A 149 -6.71 -9.43 -2.03
N ASN A 150 -7.12 -10.16 -3.06
CA ASN A 150 -7.40 -9.66 -4.41
C ASN A 150 -8.72 -10.25 -4.94
N PRO A 151 -9.88 -9.73 -4.51
CA PRO A 151 -11.18 -10.29 -4.85
C PRO A 151 -11.62 -9.91 -6.27
N SER A 152 -12.54 -10.71 -6.83
CA SER A 152 -13.37 -10.32 -7.96
C SER A 152 -14.79 -10.11 -7.45
N HIS A 153 -15.46 -9.03 -7.86
CA HIS A 153 -16.83 -8.72 -7.43
C HIS A 153 -17.70 -8.34 -8.63
N THR A 154 -18.94 -8.82 -8.64
CA THR A 154 -19.91 -8.55 -9.71
C THR A 154 -21.00 -7.62 -9.19
N TYR A 155 -21.12 -6.45 -9.82
CA TYR A 155 -22.18 -5.49 -9.55
C TYR A 155 -23.38 -5.78 -10.46
N GLU A 156 -24.51 -6.12 -9.83
CA GLU A 156 -25.75 -6.55 -10.51
C GLU A 156 -26.75 -5.41 -10.77
N ALA A 157 -26.46 -4.20 -10.30
CA ALA A 157 -27.34 -3.04 -10.43
C ALA A 157 -26.59 -1.83 -11.00
N ILE A 158 -27.34 -0.95 -11.67
CA ILE A 158 -26.84 0.34 -12.14
C ILE A 158 -26.51 1.23 -10.93
N GLY A 159 -25.44 1.99 -11.02
CA GLY A 159 -25.04 2.88 -9.93
C GLY A 159 -23.58 3.28 -9.97
N THR A 160 -23.21 4.18 -9.05
CA THR A 160 -21.82 4.51 -8.76
C THR A 160 -21.48 4.03 -7.37
N TYR A 161 -20.39 3.30 -7.24
CA TYR A 161 -20.03 2.59 -6.02
C TYR A 161 -18.72 3.10 -5.43
N THR A 162 -18.75 3.37 -4.13
CA THR A 162 -17.55 3.73 -3.35
C THR A 162 -16.92 2.44 -2.84
N VAL A 163 -15.66 2.21 -3.16
CA VAL A 163 -14.94 0.99 -2.75
C VAL A 163 -13.98 1.33 -1.61
N THR A 164 -13.95 0.46 -0.60
CA THR A 164 -13.08 0.58 0.57
C THR A 164 -12.31 -0.72 0.80
N LEU A 165 -11.00 -0.61 0.99
CA LEU A 165 -10.11 -1.66 1.48
C LEU A 165 -9.63 -1.26 2.88
N THR A 166 -9.82 -2.12 3.87
CA THR A 166 -9.23 -2.00 5.21
C THR A 166 -8.19 -3.10 5.41
N ALA A 167 -6.98 -2.71 5.81
CA ALA A 167 -5.91 -3.63 6.15
C ALA A 167 -5.64 -3.62 7.66
N TYR A 168 -5.28 -4.76 8.22
CA TYR A 168 -5.02 -4.93 9.66
C TYR A 168 -3.68 -5.62 9.89
N ASN A 169 -2.95 -5.17 10.91
CA ASN A 169 -1.90 -5.94 11.54
C ASN A 169 -1.88 -5.72 13.06
N GLN A 170 -1.03 -6.45 13.78
CA GLN A 170 -0.89 -6.31 15.24
C GLN A 170 -0.50 -4.90 15.73
N TYR A 171 -0.03 -4.02 14.84
CA TYR A 171 0.39 -2.65 15.15
C TYR A 171 -0.66 -1.59 14.79
N GLY A 172 -1.73 -1.96 14.08
CA GLY A 172 -2.83 -1.06 13.77
C GLY A 172 -3.59 -1.42 12.49
N THR A 173 -4.25 -0.42 11.93
CA THR A 173 -5.09 -0.55 10.76
C THR A 173 -4.95 0.67 9.87
N ASP A 174 -5.15 0.48 8.58
CA ASP A 174 -5.25 1.55 7.60
C ASP A 174 -6.39 1.28 6.61
N VAL A 175 -7.01 2.36 6.13
CA VAL A 175 -8.22 2.33 5.31
C VAL A 175 -8.00 3.14 4.05
N ALA A 176 -8.08 2.48 2.90
CA ALA A 176 -8.12 3.11 1.60
C ALA A 176 -9.57 3.15 1.09
N THR A 177 -10.08 4.34 0.80
CA THR A 177 -11.42 4.53 0.22
C THR A 177 -11.32 5.38 -1.04
N ILE A 178 -11.91 4.92 -2.14
CA ILE A 178 -12.06 5.72 -3.36
C ILE A 178 -13.55 5.89 -3.64
N GLY A 179 -14.03 7.13 -3.55
CA GLY A 179 -15.42 7.50 -3.82
C GLY A 179 -15.77 7.38 -5.30
N SER A 180 -16.98 6.90 -5.61
CA SER A 180 -17.48 6.72 -6.99
C SER A 180 -16.48 5.99 -7.91
N TYR A 181 -15.82 4.96 -7.36
CA TYR A 181 -14.74 4.25 -8.04
C TYR A 181 -15.21 3.35 -9.18
N VAL A 182 -16.35 2.66 -9.00
CA VAL A 182 -16.96 1.82 -10.03
C VAL A 182 -18.26 2.48 -10.53
N ASN A 183 -18.42 2.59 -11.85
CA ASN A 183 -19.60 3.15 -12.50
C ASN A 183 -20.30 2.09 -13.37
N VAL A 184 -21.41 1.57 -12.88
CA VAL A 184 -22.22 0.56 -13.58
C VAL A 184 -23.37 1.24 -14.29
N LEU A 185 -23.37 1.09 -15.60
CA LEU A 185 -24.33 1.70 -16.52
C LEU A 185 -25.41 0.69 -16.89
N GLY A 186 -26.59 1.20 -17.22
CA GLY A 186 -27.61 0.42 -17.93
C GLY A 186 -27.26 0.31 -19.42
N PRO A 187 -27.85 -0.65 -20.16
CA PRO A 187 -27.83 -0.59 -21.61
C PRO A 187 -28.38 0.77 -22.06
N GLU A 188 -27.83 1.35 -23.13
CA GLU A 188 -28.32 2.63 -23.66
C GLU A 188 -29.83 2.55 -23.84
N GLY A 189 -30.57 3.49 -23.24
CA GLY A 189 -32.04 3.46 -23.23
C GLY A 189 -32.58 3.37 -24.65
N VAL A 190 -33.67 2.62 -24.83
CA VAL A 190 -34.33 2.50 -26.13
C VAL A 190 -34.84 3.87 -26.56
N ILE A 191 -34.40 4.36 -27.72
CA ILE A 191 -34.97 5.54 -28.37
C ILE A 191 -35.86 5.02 -29.48
N ALA A 192 -37.17 5.17 -29.30
CA ALA A 192 -38.14 4.74 -30.29
C ALA A 192 -38.17 5.69 -31.50
N ASP A 193 -38.03 5.16 -32.71
CA ASP A 193 -38.14 5.92 -33.95
C ASP A 193 -38.69 5.05 -35.10
N PHE A 194 -39.30 5.67 -36.11
CA PHE A 194 -39.79 4.96 -37.28
C PHE A 194 -40.00 5.84 -38.52
N VAL A 195 -40.00 5.18 -39.66
CA VAL A 195 -40.49 5.75 -40.93
C VAL A 195 -41.62 4.90 -41.51
N GLY A 196 -42.53 5.57 -42.22
CA GLY A 196 -43.64 4.93 -42.92
C GLY A 196 -43.84 5.57 -44.29
N ALA A 197 -44.02 4.76 -45.33
CA ALA A 197 -44.27 5.21 -46.70
C ALA A 197 -45.22 4.27 -47.47
N PRO A 198 -46.13 4.81 -48.31
CA PRO A 198 -46.42 6.23 -48.52
C PRO A 198 -47.22 6.86 -47.36
N ARG A 199 -47.07 8.18 -47.13
CA ARG A 199 -47.79 8.92 -46.07
C ARG A 199 -49.14 9.51 -46.51
N LEU A 200 -49.46 9.45 -47.80
CA LEU A 200 -50.69 9.97 -48.39
C LEU A 200 -51.03 9.15 -49.63
N GLY A 201 -52.32 8.87 -49.83
CA GLY A 201 -52.80 8.10 -50.98
C GLY A 201 -54.33 7.95 -50.95
N VAL A 202 -54.85 7.12 -51.85
CA VAL A 202 -56.27 6.75 -51.89
C VAL A 202 -56.48 5.42 -51.17
N ALA A 203 -57.56 5.32 -50.40
CA ALA A 203 -57.92 4.08 -49.73
C ALA A 203 -58.43 3.02 -50.74
N PRO A 204 -58.12 1.73 -50.56
CA PRO A 204 -57.25 1.18 -49.53
C PRO A 204 -55.76 1.50 -49.79
N LEU A 205 -55.06 1.98 -48.76
CA LEU A 205 -53.65 2.37 -48.85
C LEU A 205 -52.79 1.45 -47.98
N GLU A 206 -51.94 0.63 -48.61
CA GLU A 206 -50.91 -0.15 -47.91
C GLU A 206 -49.69 0.75 -47.63
N VAL A 207 -49.26 0.79 -46.37
CA VAL A 207 -48.09 1.53 -45.88
C VAL A 207 -47.06 0.53 -45.35
N SER A 208 -45.82 0.67 -45.81
CA SER A 208 -44.67 -0.05 -45.27
C SER A 208 -44.07 0.77 -44.13
N PHE A 209 -43.93 0.16 -42.96
CA PHE A 209 -43.30 0.75 -41.79
C PHE A 209 -41.95 0.10 -41.54
N ALA A 210 -40.93 0.93 -41.30
CA ALA A 210 -39.62 0.50 -40.86
C ALA A 210 -39.35 1.04 -39.46
N ASN A 211 -39.06 0.15 -38.52
CA ASN A 211 -38.58 0.52 -37.20
C ASN A 211 -37.15 1.06 -37.30
N GLU A 212 -36.93 2.29 -36.83
CA GLU A 212 -35.62 2.94 -36.74
C GLU A 212 -35.17 3.12 -35.29
N SER A 213 -35.88 2.48 -34.34
CA SER A 213 -35.53 2.54 -32.92
C SER A 213 -34.10 2.03 -32.68
N VAL A 214 -33.40 2.69 -31.75
CA VAL A 214 -32.02 2.34 -31.35
C VAL A 214 -31.98 1.93 -29.87
N GLY A 215 -30.93 1.18 -29.49
CA GLY A 215 -30.80 0.59 -28.15
C GLY A 215 -31.07 -0.93 -28.16
N THR A 216 -31.08 -1.54 -26.98
CA THR A 216 -31.43 -2.97 -26.83
C THR A 216 -32.94 -3.14 -26.86
N ILE A 217 -33.48 -3.62 -27.99
CA ILE A 217 -34.92 -3.79 -28.22
C ILE A 217 -35.30 -5.27 -28.05
N ASP A 218 -36.03 -5.59 -26.99
CA ASP A 218 -36.50 -6.95 -26.72
C ASP A 218 -37.80 -7.28 -27.47
N SER A 219 -38.63 -6.27 -27.72
CA SER A 219 -39.92 -6.42 -28.43
C SER A 219 -40.37 -5.08 -28.99
N VAL A 220 -41.22 -5.10 -30.02
CA VAL A 220 -41.90 -3.89 -30.50
C VAL A 220 -43.41 -4.08 -30.55
N PHE A 221 -44.15 -2.99 -30.38
CA PHE A 221 -45.58 -2.93 -30.60
C PHE A 221 -45.94 -1.69 -31.42
N TRP A 222 -46.64 -1.91 -32.54
CA TRP A 222 -47.18 -0.86 -33.39
C TRP A 222 -48.66 -0.63 -33.11
N SER A 223 -49.04 0.64 -33.04
CA SER A 223 -50.44 1.09 -33.11
C SER A 223 -50.60 1.95 -34.36
N PHE A 224 -51.55 1.59 -35.21
CA PHE A 224 -51.77 2.27 -36.49
C PHE A 224 -52.85 3.37 -36.43
N GLY A 225 -53.42 3.64 -35.26
CA GLY A 225 -54.34 4.77 -35.05
C GLY A 225 -55.79 4.53 -35.47
N ASP A 226 -56.11 3.40 -36.09
CA ASP A 226 -57.45 2.95 -36.46
C ASP A 226 -57.98 1.78 -35.59
N GLY A 227 -57.23 1.42 -34.56
CA GLY A 227 -57.48 0.25 -33.70
C GLY A 227 -56.71 -1.01 -34.11
N GLY A 228 -56.00 -1.01 -35.24
CA GLY A 228 -55.07 -2.06 -35.63
C GLY A 228 -53.70 -1.94 -34.96
N GLY A 229 -52.97 -3.05 -34.91
CA GLY A 229 -51.61 -3.10 -34.37
C GLY A 229 -50.80 -4.31 -34.84
N SER A 230 -49.51 -4.32 -34.54
CA SER A 230 -48.58 -5.39 -34.94
C SER A 230 -47.40 -5.54 -33.97
N ASN A 231 -46.91 -6.79 -33.83
CA ASN A 231 -45.68 -7.11 -33.10
C ASN A 231 -44.49 -7.42 -34.04
N LEU A 232 -44.67 -7.25 -35.35
CA LEU A 232 -43.58 -7.42 -36.31
C LEU A 232 -42.60 -6.26 -36.18
N PHE A 233 -41.30 -6.55 -36.31
CA PHE A 233 -40.26 -5.53 -36.22
C PHE A 233 -40.48 -4.38 -37.23
N SER A 234 -40.81 -4.71 -38.48
CA SER A 234 -41.16 -3.76 -39.54
C SER A 234 -42.38 -4.27 -40.31
N PRO A 235 -43.62 -3.81 -39.99
CA PRO A 235 -44.85 -4.32 -40.60
C PRO A 235 -45.24 -3.60 -41.89
N PHE A 236 -46.10 -4.27 -42.67
CA PHE A 236 -46.97 -3.61 -43.64
C PHE A 236 -48.37 -3.49 -43.02
N TYR A 237 -49.08 -2.40 -43.28
CA TYR A 237 -50.45 -2.21 -42.80
C TYR A 237 -51.31 -1.47 -43.83
N THR A 238 -52.55 -1.89 -44.00
CA THR A 238 -53.47 -1.35 -45.02
C THR A 238 -54.61 -0.56 -44.35
N TYR A 239 -54.75 0.71 -44.74
CA TYR A 239 -55.85 1.57 -44.32
C TYR A 239 -56.99 1.51 -45.33
N ASP A 240 -58.06 0.80 -44.99
CA ASP A 240 -59.22 0.58 -45.88
C ASP A 240 -60.17 1.78 -45.99
N SER A 241 -60.14 2.68 -45.00
CA SER A 241 -60.99 3.88 -44.95
C SER A 241 -60.16 5.16 -45.06
N PRO A 242 -60.64 6.20 -45.78
CA PRO A 242 -59.99 7.51 -45.77
C PRO A 242 -59.99 8.13 -44.36
N GLY A 243 -58.85 8.67 -43.93
CA GLY A 243 -58.70 9.27 -42.61
C GLY A 243 -57.29 9.82 -42.37
N LEU A 244 -57.12 10.50 -41.24
CA LEU A 244 -55.82 10.78 -40.65
C LEU A 244 -55.64 9.81 -39.48
N TYR A 245 -54.50 9.13 -39.44
CA TYR A 245 -54.21 8.09 -38.46
C TYR A 245 -52.90 8.40 -37.74
N ASP A 246 -52.94 8.43 -36.41
CA ASP A 246 -51.76 8.62 -35.57
C ASP A 246 -51.06 7.28 -35.34
N VAL A 247 -49.87 7.13 -35.93
CA VAL A 247 -49.07 5.90 -35.82
C VAL A 247 -48.03 6.06 -34.71
N SER A 248 -47.86 5.02 -33.90
CA SER A 248 -46.81 4.96 -32.87
C SER A 248 -46.16 3.58 -32.83
N VAL A 249 -44.87 3.55 -32.53
CA VAL A 249 -44.12 2.34 -32.15
C VAL A 249 -43.67 2.45 -30.70
N ILE A 250 -43.76 1.35 -29.96
CA ILE A 250 -43.16 1.16 -28.65
C ILE A 250 -42.08 0.09 -28.83
N ALA A 251 -40.87 0.36 -28.34
CA ALA A 251 -39.69 -0.48 -28.47
C ALA A 251 -39.00 -0.69 -27.11
#